data_AF-A0A1V2RG58-F1
#
_entry.id   AF-A0A1V2RG58-F1
#
_cell.length_a   1.000
_cell.length_b   1.000
_cell.length_c   1.000
_cell.angle_alpha   90.00
_cell.angle_beta   90.00
_cell.angle_gamma   90.00
#
_symmetry.space_group_name_H-M   'P 1'
#
loop_
_entity.id
_entity.type
_entity.pdbx_description
1 polymer ?
#
loop_
_entity_poly.entity_id
_entity_poly.type
_entity_poly.pdbx_seq_one_letter_code
_entity_poly.pdbx_strand_id
1 'polypeptide(L)' 'MSVQASTRISPVLAGSAERSAMTSLISEPEAPVSGAPVYSPEAVGVLLLLILLSPKQPSEPRK' A
#
# COMPACT_ATOMS: atom_id res chain seq x y z
N MET A 1 -36.70 -41.43 34.44
CA MET A 1 -35.67 -40.68 35.19
C MET A 1 -34.96 -39.79 34.19
N SER A 2 -35.06 -38.48 34.36
CA SER A 2 -34.62 -37.50 33.35
C SER A 2 -33.36 -36.80 33.84
N VAL A 3 -32.24 -37.01 33.16
CA VAL A 3 -30.95 -36.38 33.50
C VAL A 3 -30.81 -35.10 32.70
N GLN A 4 -30.91 -33.94 33.36
CA GLN A 4 -30.60 -32.65 32.75
C GLN A 4 -29.09 -32.42 32.82
N ALA A 5 -28.41 -32.45 31.68
CA ALA A 5 -27.02 -32.03 31.56
C ALA A 5 -26.96 -30.51 31.34
N SER A 6 -26.53 -29.77 32.36
CA SER A 6 -26.30 -28.31 32.26
C SER A 6 -24.90 -28.06 31.72
N THR A 7 -24.79 -27.71 30.44
CA THR A 7 -23.52 -27.32 29.83
C THR A 7 -23.18 -25.89 30.23
N ARG A 8 -22.15 -25.72 31.07
CA ARG A 8 -21.60 -24.39 31.37
C ARG A 8 -20.55 -24.01 30.34
N ILE A 9 -20.79 -22.93 29.61
CA ILE A 9 -19.84 -22.34 28.68
C ILE A 9 -19.05 -21.27 29.45
N SER A 10 -17.74 -21.45 29.57
CA SER A 10 -16.86 -20.43 30.15
C SER A 10 -16.26 -19.57 29.02
N PRO A 11 -16.27 -18.24 29.13
CA PRO A 11 -15.68 -17.39 28.09
C PRO A 11 -14.16 -17.56 28.10
N VAL A 12 -13.59 -17.82 26.92
CA VAL A 12 -12.15 -17.79 26.71
C VAL A 12 -11.74 -16.33 26.52
N LEU A 13 -10.90 -15.82 27.42
CA LEU A 13 -10.35 -14.47 27.30
C LEU A 13 -9.10 -14.52 26.44
N ALA A 14 -9.08 -13.73 25.36
CA ALA A 14 -7.88 -13.52 24.57
C ALA A 14 -6.78 -12.89 25.45
N GLY A 15 -5.58 -13.47 25.41
CA GLY A 15 -4.39 -12.97 26.10
C GLY A 15 -3.82 -11.71 25.44
N SER A 16 -2.70 -11.23 25.95
CA SER A 16 -2.04 -10.02 25.44
C SER A 16 -1.49 -10.21 24.03
N ALA A 17 -0.97 -11.40 23.71
CA ALA A 17 -0.43 -11.73 22.40
C ALA A 17 -1.52 -11.74 21.32
N GLU A 18 -2.67 -12.33 21.60
CA GLU A 18 -3.81 -12.38 20.68
C GLU A 18 -4.38 -10.99 20.42
N ARG A 19 -4.45 -10.14 21.46
CA ARG A 19 -4.87 -8.74 21.30
C ARG A 19 -3.88 -7.95 20.46
N SER A 20 -2.58 -8.11 20.69
CA SER A 20 -1.54 -7.45 19.89
C SER A 20 -1.57 -7.89 18.43
N ALA A 21 -1.76 -9.19 18.17
CA ALA A 21 -1.90 -9.72 16.82
C ALA A 21 -3.14 -9.18 16.13
N MET A 22 -4.28 -9.14 16.83
CA MET A 22 -5.51 -8.56 16.32
C MET A 22 -5.36 -7.07 16.00
N THR A 23 -4.73 -6.29 16.87
CA THR A 23 -4.44 -4.87 16.60
C THR A 23 -3.58 -4.71 15.35
N SER A 24 -2.53 -5.52 15.21
CA SER A 24 -1.66 -5.47 14.04
C SER A 24 -2.37 -5.84 12.73
N LEU A 25 -3.38 -6.71 12.78
CA LEU A 25 -4.16 -7.11 11.60
C LEU A 25 -5.24 -6.08 11.23
N ILE A 26 -5.74 -5.32 12.21
CA ILE A 26 -6.80 -4.32 12.01
C ILE A 26 -6.21 -2.95 11.69
N SER A 27 -5.01 -2.63 12.20
CA SER A 27 -4.31 -1.41 11.84
C SER A 27 -3.72 -1.58 10.44
N GLU A 28 -4.43 -1.10 9.42
CA GLU A 28 -3.80 -0.83 8.14
C GLU A 28 -2.71 0.24 8.41
N PRO A 29 -1.43 0.00 8.06
CA PRO A 29 -0.45 1.07 8.06
C PRO A 29 -0.91 2.06 7.00
N GLU A 30 -1.49 3.18 7.42
CA GLU A 30 -1.74 4.33 6.55
C GLU A 30 -0.43 4.60 5.80
N ALA A 31 -0.40 4.30 4.51
CA ALA A 31 0.72 4.65 3.67
C ALA A 31 0.94 6.15 3.89
N PRO A 32 2.17 6.61 4.16
CA PRO A 32 2.44 8.04 4.28
C PRO A 32 1.86 8.65 3.02
N VAL A 33 0.79 9.44 3.19
CA VAL A 33 -0.06 9.94 2.12
C VAL A 33 0.87 10.33 0.99
N SER A 34 0.78 9.65 -0.16
CA SER A 34 1.59 9.97 -1.32
C SER A 34 1.27 11.41 -1.67
N GLY A 35 2.11 12.33 -1.20
CA GLY A 35 1.86 13.75 -1.31
C GLY A 35 1.68 14.10 -2.78
N ALA A 36 0.86 15.11 -3.06
CA ALA A 36 0.79 15.65 -4.41
C ALA A 36 2.23 15.97 -4.87
N PRO A 37 2.60 15.65 -6.12
CA PRO A 37 3.92 15.97 -6.62
C PRO A 37 4.24 17.45 -6.33
N VAL A 38 5.36 17.70 -5.66
CA VAL A 38 5.81 19.08 -5.43
C VAL A 38 6.10 19.68 -6.80
N TYR A 39 5.41 20.78 -7.13
CA TYR A 39 5.66 21.50 -8.37
C TYR A 39 7.12 21.96 -8.41
N SER A 40 7.91 21.41 -9.33
CA SER A 40 9.31 21.73 -9.52
C SER A 40 9.51 22.20 -10.98
N PRO A 41 9.73 23.51 -11.22
CA PRO A 41 9.91 24.04 -12.57
C PRO A 41 11.19 23.49 -13.22
N GLU A 42 12.22 23.15 -12.43
CA GLU A 42 13.47 22.56 -12.91
C GLU A 42 13.24 21.19 -13.58
N ALA A 43 12.25 20.41 -13.09
CA ALA A 43 11.91 19.12 -13.70
C ALA A 43 11.41 19.28 -15.15
N VAL A 44 10.71 20.39 -15.44
CA VAL A 44 10.27 20.73 -16.79
C VAL A 44 11.46 21.09 -17.68
N GLY A 45 12.43 21.85 -17.16
CA GLY A 45 13.65 22.21 -17.89
C GLY A 45 14.50 21.00 -18.26
N VAL A 46 14.67 20.06 -17.32
CA VAL A 46 15.41 18.81 -17.58
C VAL A 46 14.71 17.95 -18.63
N LEU A 47 13.38 17.82 -18.56
CA LEU A 47 12.62 17.07 -19.57
C LEU A 47 12.74 17.70 -20.96
N LEU A 48 12.68 19.04 -21.06
CA LEU A 48 12.89 19.75 -22.33
C LEU A 48 14.30 19.54 -22.88
N LEU A 49 15.33 19.60 -22.04
CA LEU A 49 16.71 19.31 -22.44
C LEU A 49 16.86 17.87 -22.98
N LEU A 50 16.25 16.89 -22.32
CA LEU A 50 16.27 15.49 -22.77
C LEU A 50 15.53 15.32 -24.11
N ILE A 51 14.42 16.03 -24.33
CA ILE A 51 13.70 16.01 -25.62
C ILE A 51 14.57 16.63 -26.73
N LEU A 52 15.27 17.74 -26.44
CA LEU A 52 16.15 18.40 -27.41
C LEU A 52 17.41 17.59 -27.71
N LEU A 53 17.94 16.86 -26.73
CA LEU A 53 19.08 15.96 -26.89
C LEU A 53 18.67 14.59 -27.45
N SER A 54 17.37 14.30 -27.53
CA SER A 54 16.86 13.04 -28.03
C SER A 54 17.24 12.87 -29.50
N PRO A 55 17.90 11.76 -29.87
CA PRO A 55 18.20 11.46 -31.26
C PRO A 55 16.91 11.46 -32.08
N LYS A 56 16.96 12.07 -33.26
CA LYS A 56 15.83 12.05 -34.20
C LYS A 56 15.48 10.58 -34.52
N GLN A 57 14.19 10.26 -34.62
CA GLN A 57 13.75 8.92 -35.01
C GLN A 57 14.47 8.51 -36.32
N PRO A 58 15.07 7.30 -36.37
CA PRO A 58 15.72 6.83 -37.57
C PRO A 58 14.69 6.73 -38.69
N SER A 59 14.91 7.46 -39.79
CA SER A 59 14.07 7.36 -40.98
C SER A 59 14.43 6.08 -41.72
N GLU A 60 13.42 5.32 -42.12
CA GLU A 60 13.63 4.19 -43.04
C GLU A 60 14.15 4.71 -44.39
N PRO A 61 15.12 4.03 -45.01
CA PRO A 61 15.60 4.38 -46.34
C PRO A 61 14.51 4.12 -47.36
N ARG A 62 14.14 5.17 -48.13
CA ARG A 62 13.26 5.01 -49.29
C ARG A 62 14.02 4.24 -50.38
N LYS A 63 13.45 3.11 -50.81
CA LYS A 63 13.88 2.40 -52.03
C LYS A 63 13.46 3.16 -53.27
#